data_AF-A0A8C1KSJ8-F1
#
_entry.id   AF-A0A8C1KSJ8-F1
#
_cell.length_a   1.000
_cell.length_b   1.000
_cell.length_c   1.000
_cell.angle_alpha   90.00
_cell.angle_beta   90.00
_cell.angle_gamma   90.00
#
_symmetry.space_group_name_H-M   'P 1'
#
loop_
_entity.id
_entity.type
_entity.pdbx_description
1 polymer ?
#
loop_
_entity_poly.entity_id
_entity_poly.type
_entity_poly.pdbx_seq_one_letter_code
_entity_poly.pdbx_strand_id
1 'polypeptide(L)'
;ILWYFMVCLTLLECRGQIVITQTPLITAVQPGQEVKLNCKANRPVHLNDYMAWYFRKPGGATKLLINHATNRLAGAPTRFTGSGHGADFTLTISGVQPEDAGHYFCQSDHTGAIVTR
;
A
#
# COMPACT_ATOMS: atom_id res chain seq x y z
N ILE A 1 46.67 13.73 0.65
CA ILE A 1 45.73 13.85 1.81
C ILE A 1 44.25 13.85 1.37
N LEU A 2 43.92 13.98 0.07
CA LEU A 2 42.53 13.91 -0.44
C LEU A 2 42.05 12.52 -0.89
N TRP A 3 42.60 11.44 -0.33
CA TRP A 3 42.18 10.09 -0.73
C TRP A 3 41.07 9.54 0.20
N TYR A 4 40.98 10.01 1.45
CA TYR A 4 39.95 9.59 2.40
C TYR A 4 38.56 10.20 2.13
N PHE A 5 38.50 11.42 1.60
CA PHE A 5 37.23 12.10 1.30
C PHE A 5 36.51 11.45 0.10
N MET A 6 37.27 10.98 -0.89
CA MET A 6 36.72 10.36 -2.11
C MET A 6 36.25 8.92 -1.87
N VAL A 7 36.79 8.21 -0.88
CA VAL A 7 36.34 6.86 -0.48
C VAL A 7 34.98 6.90 0.24
N CYS A 8 34.66 8.00 0.93
CA CYS A 8 33.33 8.17 1.54
C CYS A 8 32.22 8.38 0.49
N LEU A 9 32.58 8.98 -0.66
CA LEU A 9 31.65 9.27 -1.78
C LEU A 9 31.32 8.05 -2.65
N THR A 10 32.02 6.92 -2.51
CA THR A 10 31.82 5.74 -3.38
C THR A 10 31.11 4.55 -2.72
N LEU A 11 30.72 4.62 -1.44
CA LEU A 11 30.06 3.49 -0.75
C LEU A 11 28.85 3.85 0.13
N LEU A 12 28.38 5.10 0.12
CA LEU A 12 27.11 5.42 0.78
C LEU A 12 25.98 5.31 -0.25
N GLU A 13 25.34 4.14 -0.32
CA GLU A 13 24.00 4.02 -0.92
C GLU A 13 23.10 5.03 -0.20
N CYS A 14 22.82 6.17 -0.84
CA CYS A 14 21.75 7.05 -0.42
C CYS A 14 20.44 6.33 -0.77
N ARG A 15 20.03 5.36 0.06
CA ARG A 15 18.78 4.62 -0.12
C ARG A 15 17.65 5.64 0.01
N GLY A 16 17.15 6.09 -1.14
CA GLY A 16 16.12 7.13 -1.17
C GLY A 16 14.86 6.69 -0.43
N GLN A 17 14.28 7.62 0.32
CA GLN A 17 13.08 7.41 1.11
C GLN A 17 11.91 6.92 0.22
N ILE A 18 11.26 5.83 0.64
CA ILE A 18 10.00 5.39 0.06
C ILE A 18 8.86 6.17 0.72
N VAL A 19 8.00 6.74 -0.10
CA VAL A 19 6.80 7.47 0.34
C VAL A 19 5.59 6.83 -0.32
N ILE A 20 4.57 6.56 0.49
CA ILE A 20 3.30 6.00 0.07
C ILE A 20 2.20 7.03 0.31
N THR A 21 1.43 7.32 -0.74
CA THR A 21 0.32 8.27 -0.71
C THR A 21 -0.97 7.55 -1.04
N GLN A 22 -2.01 7.75 -0.24
CA GLN A 22 -3.32 7.16 -0.46
C GLN A 22 -4.39 8.20 -0.77
N THR A 23 -5.29 7.87 -1.69
CA THR A 23 -6.41 8.73 -2.06
C THR A 23 -7.69 7.94 -2.33
N PRO A 24 -8.87 8.45 -1.96
CA PRO A 24 -9.08 9.60 -1.06
C PRO A 24 -8.66 9.27 0.39
N LEU A 25 -8.35 10.29 1.19
CA LEU A 25 -8.03 10.11 2.62
C LEU A 25 -9.27 9.70 3.44
N ILE A 26 -10.42 10.29 3.11
CA ILE A 26 -11.71 9.99 3.71
C ILE A 26 -12.73 9.94 2.58
N THR A 27 -13.62 8.96 2.61
CA THR A 27 -14.73 8.84 1.66
C THR A 27 -15.98 8.36 2.37
N ALA A 28 -17.13 8.86 1.94
CA ALA A 28 -18.44 8.41 2.39
C ALA A 28 -19.16 7.81 1.18
N VAL A 29 -19.60 6.56 1.31
CA VAL A 29 -20.15 5.76 0.21
C VAL A 29 -21.41 5.07 0.72
N GLN A 30 -22.46 5.08 -0.10
CA GLN A 30 -23.72 4.42 0.27
C GLN A 30 -23.60 2.89 0.10
N PRO A 31 -24.31 2.10 0.91
CA PRO A 31 -24.35 0.66 0.73
C PRO A 31 -24.77 0.28 -0.70
N GLY A 32 -24.12 -0.74 -1.27
CA GLY A 32 -24.34 -1.21 -2.65
C GLY A 32 -23.57 -0.44 -3.72
N GLN A 33 -22.93 0.69 -3.41
CA GLN A 33 -22.08 1.41 -4.36
C GLN A 33 -20.67 0.82 -4.42
N GLU A 34 -19.96 1.11 -5.52
CA GLU A 34 -18.53 0.80 -5.65
C GLU A 34 -17.67 1.94 -5.08
N VAL A 35 -16.55 1.57 -4.45
CA VAL A 35 -15.50 2.52 -4.08
C VAL A 35 -14.14 2.05 -4.53
N LYS A 36 -13.31 3.01 -4.94
CA LYS A 36 -11.90 2.79 -5.30
C LYS A 36 -11.01 3.58 -4.37
N LEU A 37 -10.04 2.90 -3.75
CA LEU A 37 -8.98 3.50 -2.97
C LEU A 37 -7.68 3.31 -3.73
N ASN A 38 -6.93 4.39 -3.92
CA ASN A 38 -5.67 4.37 -4.64
C ASN A 38 -4.50 4.47 -3.66
N CYS A 39 -3.41 3.84 -4.03
CA CYS A 39 -2.14 3.84 -3.32
C CYS A 39 -1.03 4.08 -4.34
N LYS A 40 -0.27 5.16 -4.14
CA LYS A 40 0.83 5.54 -5.02
C LYS A 40 2.13 5.55 -4.24
N ALA A 41 3.11 4.79 -4.73
CA ALA A 41 4.48 4.84 -4.26
C ALA A 41 5.26 5.89 -5.06
N ASN A 42 6.17 6.61 -4.41
CA ASN A 42 7.07 7.56 -5.09
C ASN A 42 8.11 6.87 -5.98
N ARG A 43 8.27 5.54 -5.85
CA ARG A 43 9.13 4.68 -6.66
C ARG A 43 8.40 3.38 -6.97
N PRO A 44 8.66 2.76 -8.12
CA PRO A 44 8.06 1.46 -8.42
C PRO A 44 8.38 0.41 -7.35
N VAL A 45 7.37 -0.36 -6.97
CA VAL A 45 7.49 -1.58 -6.16
C VAL A 45 7.99 -2.67 -7.10
N HIS A 46 9.28 -2.96 -7.02
CA HIS A 46 9.91 -4.01 -7.82
C HIS A 46 9.66 -5.40 -7.20
N LEU A 47 9.92 -6.46 -7.98
CA LEU A 47 9.82 -7.87 -7.57
C LEU A 47 8.38 -8.30 -7.21
N ASN A 48 7.54 -8.64 -8.18
CA ASN A 48 6.19 -9.21 -7.94
C ASN A 48 5.20 -8.32 -7.18
N ASP A 49 5.34 -6.99 -7.30
CA ASP A 49 4.40 -6.01 -6.78
C ASP A 49 3.99 -6.30 -5.33
N TYR A 50 4.95 -6.31 -4.39
CA TYR A 50 4.70 -6.52 -2.96
C TYR A 50 3.90 -5.37 -2.31
N MET A 51 2.78 -4.99 -2.91
CA MET A 51 1.77 -4.11 -2.35
C MET A 51 0.71 -4.96 -1.65
N ALA A 52 0.40 -4.58 -0.42
CA ALA A 52 -0.60 -5.19 0.42
C ALA A 52 -1.68 -4.18 0.83
N TRP A 53 -2.92 -4.64 0.92
CA TRP A 53 -4.05 -3.86 1.41
C TRP A 53 -4.58 -4.43 2.72
N TYR A 54 -4.69 -3.57 3.73
CA TYR A 54 -5.19 -3.92 5.04
C TYR A 54 -6.49 -3.19 5.36
N PHE A 55 -7.31 -3.83 6.18
CA PHE A 55 -8.51 -3.26 6.77
C PHE A 55 -8.43 -3.32 8.30
N ARG A 56 -8.81 -2.22 8.95
CA ARG A 56 -8.86 -2.10 10.40
C ARG A 56 -10.20 -1.50 10.82
N LYS A 57 -10.96 -2.25 11.61
CA LYS A 57 -12.16 -1.71 12.29
C LYS A 57 -11.73 -0.80 13.45
N PRO A 58 -12.51 0.24 13.79
CA PRO A 58 -12.31 1.01 15.02
C PRO A 58 -12.24 0.08 16.24
N GLY A 59 -11.16 0.13 17.01
CA GLY A 59 -10.93 -0.73 18.18
C GLY A 59 -10.68 -2.22 17.88
N GLY A 60 -10.54 -2.61 16.61
CA GLY A 60 -10.38 -4.01 16.19
C GLY A 60 -8.99 -4.38 15.69
N ALA A 61 -8.79 -5.67 15.44
CA ALA A 61 -7.57 -6.19 14.82
C ALA A 61 -7.45 -5.78 13.35
N THR A 62 -6.20 -5.63 12.89
CA THR A 62 -5.88 -5.41 11.48
C THR A 62 -6.02 -6.73 10.71
N LYS A 63 -6.68 -6.71 9.56
CA LYS A 63 -6.82 -7.84 8.64
C LYS A 63 -6.15 -7.52 7.32
N LEU A 64 -5.37 -8.46 6.79
CA LEU A 64 -4.85 -8.39 5.42
C LEU A 64 -5.96 -8.83 4.47
N LEU A 65 -6.22 -8.04 3.43
CA LEU A 65 -7.26 -8.31 2.43
C LEU A 65 -6.64 -8.84 1.13
N ILE A 66 -5.60 -8.17 0.65
CA ILE A 66 -4.95 -8.43 -0.63
C ILE A 66 -3.43 -8.32 -0.42
N ASN A 67 -2.66 -9.25 -0.99
CA ASN A 67 -1.22 -9.16 -1.12
C ASN A 67 -0.80 -9.22 -2.60
N HIS A 68 0.47 -8.95 -2.90
CA HIS A 68 1.01 -8.97 -4.27
C HIS A 68 0.16 -8.18 -5.28
N ALA A 69 -0.35 -7.02 -4.86
CA ALA A 69 -1.29 -6.13 -5.55
C ALA A 69 -2.67 -6.71 -5.91
N THR A 70 -2.78 -8.01 -6.19
CA THR A 70 -3.94 -8.64 -6.84
C THR A 70 -4.45 -9.88 -6.12
N ASN A 71 -3.62 -10.51 -5.28
CA ASN A 71 -3.94 -11.77 -4.61
C ASN A 71 -4.81 -11.53 -3.38
N ARG A 72 -6.13 -11.71 -3.53
CA ARG A 72 -7.07 -11.67 -2.41
C ARG A 72 -6.86 -12.87 -1.48
N LEU A 73 -6.73 -12.62 -0.18
CA LEU A 73 -6.59 -13.66 0.82
C LEU A 73 -7.86 -14.47 1.06
N ALA A 74 -7.68 -15.72 1.49
CA ALA A 74 -8.76 -16.56 1.99
C ALA A 74 -9.47 -15.87 3.17
N GLY A 75 -10.80 -15.75 3.09
CA GLY A 75 -11.62 -15.09 4.11
C GLY A 75 -11.91 -13.60 3.86
N ALA A 76 -11.22 -12.96 2.90
CA ALA A 76 -11.63 -11.65 2.41
C ALA A 76 -12.84 -11.80 1.47
N PRO A 77 -13.89 -10.95 1.59
CA PRO A 77 -15.06 -11.06 0.73
C PRO A 77 -14.72 -10.89 -0.75
N THR A 78 -15.44 -11.58 -1.62
CA THR A 78 -15.15 -11.59 -3.07
C THR A 78 -15.32 -10.23 -3.75
N ARG A 79 -16.10 -9.33 -3.14
CA ARG A 79 -16.26 -7.94 -3.55
C ARG A 79 -14.99 -7.09 -3.47
N PHE A 80 -13.99 -7.54 -2.71
CA PHE A 80 -12.69 -6.88 -2.66
C PHE A 80 -11.82 -7.37 -3.81
N THR A 81 -11.31 -6.44 -4.61
CA THR A 81 -10.38 -6.73 -5.70
C THR A 81 -9.24 -5.74 -5.71
N GLY A 82 -8.05 -6.21 -6.05
CA GLY A 82 -6.83 -5.42 -6.09
C GLY A 82 -6.30 -5.37 -7.51
N SER A 83 -5.72 -4.24 -7.87
CA SER A 83 -5.05 -4.03 -9.15
C SER A 83 -3.89 -3.07 -9.01
N GLY A 84 -3.04 -3.02 -10.03
CA GLY A 84 -1.90 -2.12 -10.09
C GLY A 84 -0.59 -2.83 -10.35
N HIS A 85 0.41 -2.03 -10.69
CA HIS A 85 1.77 -2.48 -10.95
C HIS A 85 2.73 -1.30 -10.79
N GLY A 86 3.97 -1.58 -10.41
CA GLY A 86 5.00 -0.56 -10.32
C GLY A 86 4.68 0.44 -9.20
N ALA A 87 4.23 1.65 -9.54
CA ALA A 87 4.03 2.72 -8.55
C ALA A 87 2.56 2.98 -8.20
N ASP A 88 1.60 2.45 -8.96
CA ASP A 88 0.18 2.82 -8.88
C ASP A 88 -0.68 1.59 -8.62
N PHE A 89 -1.41 1.60 -7.52
CA PHE A 89 -2.23 0.49 -7.03
C PHE A 89 -3.63 0.93 -6.62
N THR A 90 -4.60 0.04 -6.80
CA THR A 90 -6.00 0.31 -6.47
C THR A 90 -6.62 -0.87 -5.73
N LEU A 91 -7.34 -0.57 -4.64
CA LEU A 91 -8.32 -1.46 -4.03
C LEU A 91 -9.71 -1.05 -4.49
N THR A 92 -10.45 -1.99 -5.05
CA THR A 92 -11.86 -1.81 -5.40
C THR A 92 -12.72 -2.64 -4.46
N ILE A 93 -13.78 -2.03 -3.94
CA ILE A 93 -14.82 -2.71 -3.15
C ILE A 93 -16.13 -2.54 -3.93
N SER A 94 -16.61 -3.62 -4.53
CA SER A 94 -17.86 -3.61 -5.28
C SER A 94 -19.05 -3.89 -4.34
N GLY A 95 -20.02 -2.99 -4.30
CA GLY A 95 -21.18 -3.17 -3.42
C GLY A 95 -20.80 -3.09 -1.94
N VAL A 96 -20.34 -1.92 -1.50
CA VAL A 96 -19.99 -1.60 -0.11
C VAL A 96 -21.10 -2.04 0.83
N GLN A 97 -20.74 -2.63 1.96
CA GLN A 97 -21.66 -3.06 3.01
C GLN A 97 -21.41 -2.30 4.32
N PRO A 98 -22.38 -2.22 5.25
CA PRO A 98 -22.20 -1.50 6.52
C PRO A 98 -20.98 -1.97 7.33
N GLU A 99 -20.63 -3.26 7.25
CA GLU A 99 -19.46 -3.83 7.93
C GLU A 99 -18.11 -3.41 7.33
N ASP A 100 -18.10 -2.81 6.14
CA ASP A 100 -16.91 -2.33 5.44
C ASP A 100 -16.48 -0.94 5.96
N ALA A 101 -17.25 -0.34 6.87
CA ALA A 101 -16.87 0.89 7.55
C ALA A 101 -15.63 0.68 8.45
N GLY A 102 -14.54 1.37 8.11
CA GLY A 102 -13.30 1.32 8.86
C GLY A 102 -12.14 1.96 8.10
N HIS A 103 -10.91 1.70 8.55
CA HIS A 103 -9.71 2.26 7.97
C HIS A 103 -9.06 1.27 7.01
N TYR A 104 -8.68 1.77 5.84
CA TYR A 104 -7.98 1.01 4.82
C TYR A 104 -6.61 1.63 4.58
N PHE A 105 -5.57 0.81 4.61
CA PHE A 105 -4.23 1.28 4.32
C PHE A 105 -3.46 0.30 3.44
N CYS A 106 -2.64 0.85 2.57
CA CYS A 106 -1.74 0.07 1.73
C CYS A 106 -0.34 0.07 2.33
N GLN A 107 0.43 -0.97 2.04
CA GLN A 107 1.81 -1.10 2.43
C GLN A 107 2.57 -1.75 1.29
N SER A 108 3.65 -1.11 0.85
CA SER A 108 4.63 -1.78 0.00
C SER A 108 5.72 -2.39 0.86
N ASP A 109 6.17 -3.58 0.47
CA ASP A 109 7.44 -4.13 0.91
C ASP A 109 8.52 -3.66 -0.06
N HIS A 110 9.42 -2.82 0.43
CA HIS A 110 10.65 -2.48 -0.27
C HIS A 110 11.80 -3.02 0.56
N THR A 111 12.83 -3.56 -0.10
CA THR A 111 14.06 -4.02 0.54
C THR A 111 14.95 -2.87 1.08
N GLY A 112 14.35 -1.77 1.54
CA GLY A 112 15.00 -0.60 2.15
C GLY A 112 14.15 0.01 3.26
N ALA A 113 14.79 0.58 4.29
CA ALA A 113 14.17 1.02 5.54
C ALA A 113 12.91 1.88 5.32
N ILE A 114 11.77 1.35 5.75
CA ILE A 114 10.48 2.06 5.74
C ILE A 114 10.47 3.01 6.94
N VAL A 115 10.43 4.32 6.67
CA VAL A 115 10.10 5.34 7.68
C VAL A 115 8.70 5.85 7.38
N THR A 116 7.71 5.30 8.07
CA THR A 116 6.36 5.88 8.14
C THR A 116 6.42 7.11 9.04
N ARG A 117 6.09 8.30 8.52
CA ARG A 117 5.76 9.47 9.35
C ARG A 117 4.30 9.43 9.75
#